data_AF-A0A1H5AZL3-F1
#
_entry.id   AF-A0A1H5AZL3-F1
#
_cell.length_a   1.000
_cell.length_b   1.000
_cell.length_c   1.000
_cell.angle_alpha   90.00
_cell.angle_beta   90.00
_cell.angle_gamma   90.00
#
_symmetry.space_group_name_H-M   'P 1'
#
loop_
_entity.id
_entity.type
_entity.pdbx_description
1 polymer ?
#
loop_
_entity_poly.entity_id
_entity_poly.type
_entity_poly.pdbx_seq_one_letter_code
_entity_poly.pdbx_strand_id
1 'polypeptide(L)'
;MKLSYFAWVRERIGKAEEEIELPAQVATIRDLVEWLKGRGEEYAYAFEHGEVVRAAIDRRHVRPEASIAGAHEIAFFPPMTGG
;
A
#
# COMPACT_ATOMS: atom_id res chain seq x y z
N MET A 1 -0.49 9.60 -8.27
CA MET A 1 -0.10 8.17 -8.31
C MET A 1 -1.32 7.34 -7.91
N LYS A 2 -1.58 6.20 -8.56
CA LYS A 2 -2.73 5.35 -8.24
C LYS A 2 -2.38 4.34 -7.14
N LEU A 3 -3.24 4.23 -6.13
CA LEU A 3 -3.23 3.14 -5.16
C LEU A 3 -4.40 2.20 -5.42
N SER A 4 -4.13 0.90 -5.40
CA SER A 4 -5.12 -0.16 -5.58
C SER A 4 -5.09 -1.10 -4.38
N TYR A 5 -6.23 -1.40 -3.78
CA TYR A 5 -6.35 -2.23 -2.57
C TYR A 5 -7.15 -3.50 -2.87
N PHE A 6 -6.71 -4.64 -2.34
CA PHE A 6 -7.32 -5.94 -2.64
C PHE A 6 -7.71 -6.71 -1.38
N ALA A 7 -8.69 -7.61 -1.54
CA ALA A 7 -9.18 -8.52 -0.49
C ALA A 7 -9.48 -7.77 0.83
N TRP A 8 -9.06 -8.31 1.98
CA TRP A 8 -9.37 -7.69 3.27
C TRP A 8 -8.75 -6.30 3.45
N VAL A 9 -7.68 -5.95 2.71
CA VAL A 9 -7.09 -4.60 2.74
C VAL A 9 -8.11 -3.58 2.21
N ARG A 10 -8.75 -3.91 1.07
CA ARG A 10 -9.84 -3.11 0.50
C ARG A 10 -11.00 -2.96 1.48
N GLU A 11 -11.38 -4.05 2.14
CA GLU A 11 -12.53 -4.06 3.06
C GLU A 11 -12.26 -3.19 4.29
N ARG A 12 -11.03 -3.21 4.81
CA ARG A 12 -10.63 -2.35 5.94
C ARG A 12 -10.56 -0.88 5.55
N ILE A 13 -9.98 -0.56 4.39
CA ILE A 13 -9.86 0.83 3.89
C ILE A 13 -11.20 1.37 3.39
N GLY A 14 -12.11 0.48 2.96
CA GLY A 14 -13.41 0.85 2.38
C GLY A 14 -13.31 1.39 0.95
N LYS A 15 -12.14 1.30 0.31
CA LYS A 15 -11.90 1.78 -1.07
C LYS A 15 -11.17 0.72 -1.87
N ALA A 16 -11.60 0.50 -3.11
CA ALA A 16 -10.91 -0.37 -4.06
C ALA A 16 -9.64 0.28 -4.63
N GLU A 17 -9.70 1.59 -4.87
CA GLU A 17 -8.60 2.37 -5.39
C GLU A 17 -8.77 3.84 -5.03
N GLU A 18 -7.68 4.59 -5.08
CA GLU A 18 -7.67 6.05 -4.97
C GLU A 18 -6.48 6.65 -5.70
N GLU A 19 -6.60 7.91 -6.08
CA GLU A 19 -5.47 8.72 -6.54
C GLU A 19 -4.96 9.58 -5.41
N ILE A 20 -3.64 9.56 -5.21
CA ILE A 20 -2.98 10.37 -4.19
C ILE A 20 -1.79 11.15 -4.77
N GLU A 21 -1.58 12.31 -4.16
CA GLU A 21 -0.35 13.07 -4.26
C GLU A 21 0.52 12.74 -3.06
N LEU A 22 1.77 12.33 -3.31
CA LEU A 22 2.69 11.95 -2.25
C LEU A 22 3.58 13.11 -1.84
N PRO A 23 3.83 13.28 -0.53
CA PRO A 23 4.89 14.16 -0.05
C PRO A 23 6.26 13.70 -0.56
N ALA A 24 7.18 14.65 -0.74
CA ALA A 24 8.52 14.36 -1.23
C ALA A 24 9.33 13.43 -0.32
N GLN A 25 8.99 13.34 0.97
CA GLN A 25 9.63 12.43 1.93
C GLN A 25 9.25 10.94 1.75
N VAL A 26 8.21 10.63 0.97
CA VAL A 26 7.77 9.24 0.75
C VAL A 26 8.52 8.67 -0.46
N ALA A 27 9.57 7.88 -0.19
CA ALA A 27 10.47 7.37 -1.22
C ALA A 27 10.38 5.85 -1.44
N THR A 28 9.91 5.09 -0.46
CA THR A 28 9.81 3.63 -0.51
C THR A 28 8.41 3.12 -0.17
N ILE A 29 8.14 1.83 -0.43
CA ILE A 29 6.89 1.18 -0.01
C ILE A 29 6.69 1.27 1.51
N ARG A 30 7.75 1.10 2.30
CA ARG A 30 7.70 1.25 3.75
C ARG A 30 7.28 2.67 4.15
N ASP A 31 7.91 3.69 3.56
CA ASP A 31 7.56 5.10 3.86
C ASP A 31 6.10 5.38 3.48
N LEU A 32 5.64 4.80 2.37
CA LEU A 32 4.27 4.93 1.91
C LEU A 32 3.28 4.29 2.89
N VAL A 33 3.56 3.10 3.40
CA VAL A 33 2.72 2.45 4.41
C VAL A 33 2.66 3.28 5.69
N GLU A 34 3.79 3.79 6.18
CA GLU A 34 3.83 4.64 7.37
C GLU A 34 3.06 5.95 7.16
N TRP A 35 3.18 6.56 5.98
CA TRP A 35 2.39 7.74 5.63
C TRP A 35 0.89 7.44 5.56
N LEU A 36 0.49 6.30 4.96
CA LEU A 36 -0.91 5.88 4.88
C LEU A 36 -1.52 5.65 6.26
N LYS A 37 -0.81 5.00 7.19
CA LYS A 37 -1.26 4.81 8.58
C LYS A 37 -1.65 6.12 9.26
N GLY A 38 -1.00 7.22 8.92
CA GLY A 38 -1.28 8.55 9.47
C GLY A 38 -2.50 9.26 8.88
N ARG A 39 -3.13 8.74 7.82
CA ARG A 39 -4.24 9.43 7.12
C ARG A 39 -5.61 9.23 7.75
N GLY A 40 -5.81 8.16 8.52
CA GLY A 40 -7.11 7.82 9.10
C GLY A 40 -7.08 6.48 9.84
N GLU A 41 -8.08 6.26 10.69
CA GLU A 41 -8.19 5.05 11.50
C GLU A 41 -8.31 3.80 10.64
N GLU A 42 -8.97 3.89 9.48
CA GLU A 42 -9.13 2.79 8.53
C GLU A 42 -7.79 2.33 7.93
N TYR A 43 -6.88 3.27 7.63
CA TYR A 43 -5.54 2.95 7.12
C TYR A 43 -4.66 2.44 8.25
N ALA A 44 -4.72 3.05 9.44
CA ALA A 44 -3.99 2.58 10.61
C ALA A 44 -4.34 1.11 10.90
N TYR A 45 -5.63 0.76 10.86
CA TYR A 45 -6.12 -0.60 11.06
C TYR A 45 -5.78 -1.56 9.90
N ALA A 46 -5.83 -1.08 8.65
CA ALA A 46 -5.45 -1.89 7.49
C ALA A 46 -3.97 -2.26 7.48
N PHE A 47 -3.11 -1.35 7.94
CA PHE A 47 -1.65 -1.49 7.92
C PHE A 47 -1.04 -1.75 9.31
N GLU A 48 -1.84 -2.00 10.34
CA GLU A 48 -1.40 -2.23 11.73
C GLU A 48 -0.28 -3.28 11.80
N HIS A 49 -0.44 -4.38 11.04
CA HIS A 49 0.60 -5.38 10.81
C HIS A 49 1.22 -5.21 9.42
N GLY A 50 1.92 -4.08 9.20
CA GLY A 50 2.48 -3.71 7.90
C GLY A 50 3.38 -4.77 7.25
N GLU A 51 3.97 -5.68 8.05
CA GLU A 51 4.78 -6.81 7.57
C GLU A 51 3.96 -7.90 6.84
N VAL A 52 2.65 -7.95 7.10
CA VAL A 52 1.72 -8.91 6.52
C VAL A 52 1.25 -8.44 5.15
N VAL A 53 1.05 -7.12 4.97
CA VAL A 53 0.58 -6.56 3.71
C VAL A 53 1.72 -6.59 2.67
N ARG A 54 1.44 -7.19 1.52
CA ARG A 54 2.35 -7.22 0.37
C ARG A 54 2.04 -6.04 -0.56
N ALA A 55 3.07 -5.63 -1.29
CA ALA A 55 2.98 -4.54 -2.25
C ALA A 55 3.48 -4.96 -3.63
N ALA A 56 2.91 -4.33 -4.66
CA ALA A 56 3.41 -4.37 -6.03
C ALA A 56 3.53 -2.96 -6.59
N ILE A 57 4.58 -2.73 -7.38
CA ILE A 57 4.75 -1.52 -8.20
C ILE A 57 4.55 -1.93 -9.65
N ASP A 58 3.63 -1.29 -10.35
CA ASP A 58 3.31 -1.55 -11.77
C ASP A 58 3.19 -3.06 -12.06
N ARG A 59 2.37 -3.75 -11.25
CA ARG A 59 2.08 -5.19 -11.33
C ARG A 59 3.26 -6.12 -11.02
N ARG A 60 4.35 -5.61 -10.44
CA ARG A 60 5.49 -6.43 -9.97
C ARG A 60 5.60 -6.40 -8.46
N HIS A 61 5.64 -7.58 -7.84
CA HIS A 61 5.86 -7.69 -6.39
C HIS A 61 7.21 -7.10 -5.99
N VAL A 62 7.19 -6.34 -4.91
CA VAL A 62 8.38 -5.66 -4.39
C VAL A 62 8.52 -5.86 -2.89
N ARG A 63 9.74 -5.61 -2.40
CA ARG A 63 10.04 -5.56 -0.96
C ARG A 63 9.66 -4.19 -0.39
N PRO A 64 9.46 -4.06 0.93
CA PRO A 64 9.16 -2.77 1.58
C PRO A 64 10.21 -1.68 1.31
N GLU A 65 11.46 -2.06 1.04
CA GLU A 65 12.58 -1.15 0.73
C GLU A 65 12.58 -0.63 -0.71
N ALA A 66 11.72 -1.17 -1.58
CA ALA A 66 11.72 -0.79 -2.98
C ALA A 66 11.32 0.69 -3.15
N SER A 67 12.09 1.39 -3.99
CA SER A 67 11.81 2.76 -4.37
C SER A 67 10.51 2.83 -5.18
N ILE A 68 9.67 3.82 -4.86
CA ILE A 68 8.43 4.12 -5.59
C ILE A 68 8.61 5.25 -6.61
N ALA A 69 9.84 5.73 -6.81
CA ALA A 69 10.12 6.79 -7.78
C ALA A 69 9.71 6.36 -9.20
N GLY A 70 8.84 7.15 -9.83
CA GLY A 70 8.31 6.86 -11.17
C GLY A 70 7.23 5.78 -11.21
N ALA A 71 6.74 5.28 -10.07
CA ALA A 71 5.63 4.34 -10.03
C ALA A 71 4.34 5.00 -10.54
N HIS A 72 3.64 4.31 -11.44
CA HIS A 72 2.33 4.76 -11.90
C HIS A 72 1.21 4.20 -11.02
N GLU A 73 1.35 2.92 -10.65
CA GLU A 73 0.41 2.19 -9.80
C GLU A 73 1.13 1.44 -8.69
N ILE A 74 0.58 1.52 -7.48
CA ILE A 74 0.97 0.68 -6.34
C ILE A 74 -0.23 -0.10 -5.85
N ALA A 75 -0.08 -1.41 -5.74
CA ALA A 75 -1.12 -2.30 -5.23
C ALA A 75 -0.75 -2.84 -3.85
N PHE A 76 -1.71 -2.84 -2.92
CA PHE A 76 -1.61 -3.48 -1.61
C PHE A 76 -2.59 -4.63 -1.49
N PHE A 77 -2.08 -5.78 -1.07
CA PHE A 77 -2.84 -7.02 -0.98
C PHE A 77 -2.30 -7.89 0.15
N PRO A 78 -3.13 -8.75 0.74
CA PRO A 78 -2.68 -9.64 1.79
C PRO A 78 -1.72 -10.71 1.27
N PRO A 79 -0.99 -11.41 2.15
CA PRO A 79 -0.18 -12.52 1.71
C PRO A 79 -1.13 -13.57 1.11
N MET A 80 -0.81 -14.03 -0.09
CA MET A 80 -1.54 -15.11 -0.73
C MET A 80 -1.35 -16.36 0.14
N THR A 81 -2.35 -16.72 0.94
CA THR A 81 -2.43 -18.05 1.54
C THR A 81 -2.78 -19.00 0.41
N GLY A 82 -1.76 -19.55 -0.24
CA GLY A 82 -1.95 -20.63 -1.20
C GLY A 82 -2.60 -21.81 -0.48
N GLY A 83 -3.75 -22.23 -1.02
CA GLY A 83 -4.18 -23.62 -0.94
C GLY A 83 -3.52 -24.42 -2.06
#